data_AF-A0A973UIG7-F1
#
_entry.id   AF-A0A973UIG7-F1
#
_cell.length_a   1.000
_cell.length_b   1.000
_cell.length_c   1.000
_cell.angle_alpha   90.00
_cell.angle_beta   90.00
_cell.angle_gamma   90.00
#
_symmetry.space_group_name_H-M   'P 1'
#
loop_
_entity.id
_entity.type
_entity.pdbx_description
1 polymer ?
#
loop_
_entity_poly.entity_id
_entity_poly.type
_entity_poly.pdbx_seq_one_letter_code
_entity_poly.pdbx_strand_id
1 'polypeptide(L)'
;PEMGHAVRIEGQPARFAQEGQSVYRWATTQLPAIARRACERAGLAPEDLAGVVLHQANLRIIEPLAEKLGAVNAVVARDVSESGNTSAASIPLAFSKLVEQGRISGGDPVLLFGFGGNLSYAGQVVRCP
;
A
#
# COMPACT_ATOMS: atom_id res chain seq x y z
N PRO A 1 8.23 0.29 -18.55
CA PRO A 1 6.84 0.68 -18.24
C PRO A 1 6.63 2.19 -18.53
N GLU A 2 5.40 2.64 -18.76
CA GLU A 2 5.12 4.02 -19.25
C GLU A 2 5.68 5.12 -18.33
N MET A 3 5.72 4.87 -17.02
CA MET A 3 6.24 5.80 -16.01
C MET A 3 7.65 5.44 -15.50
N GLY A 4 8.48 4.81 -16.35
CA GLY A 4 9.87 4.43 -16.03
C GLY A 4 10.74 5.58 -15.52
N HIS A 5 10.46 6.79 -15.98
CA HIS A 5 11.17 8.01 -15.61
C HIS A 5 10.60 8.69 -14.34
N ALA A 6 9.49 8.22 -13.75
CA ALA A 6 8.80 8.96 -12.68
C ALA A 6 9.51 8.90 -11.31
N VAL A 7 10.43 7.96 -11.13
CA VAL A 7 11.31 7.80 -9.95
C VAL A 7 12.71 7.49 -10.46
N ARG A 8 13.70 8.31 -10.08
CA ARG A 8 15.04 8.33 -10.67
C ARG A 8 16.12 8.41 -9.58
N ILE A 9 17.33 7.96 -9.92
CA ILE A 9 18.55 8.28 -9.19
C ILE A 9 19.40 9.14 -10.13
N GLU A 10 19.63 10.40 -9.79
CA GLU A 10 20.23 11.39 -10.70
C GLU A 10 21.12 12.42 -9.96
N GLY A 11 21.93 13.16 -10.73
CA GLY A 11 22.83 14.20 -10.22
C GLY A 11 24.19 13.71 -9.70
N GLN A 12 25.02 14.67 -9.27
CA GLN A 12 26.31 14.43 -8.61
C GLN A 12 26.41 15.29 -7.34
N PRO A 13 26.53 14.70 -6.13
CA PRO A 13 26.38 13.26 -5.85
C PRO A 13 24.98 12.76 -6.23
N ALA A 14 24.86 11.46 -6.49
CA ALA A 14 23.60 10.83 -6.86
C ALA A 14 22.54 10.98 -5.76
N ARG A 15 21.32 11.38 -6.14
CA ARG A 15 20.19 11.61 -5.24
C ARG A 15 18.92 10.95 -5.79
N PHE A 16 18.01 10.64 -4.89
CA PHE A 16 16.65 10.25 -5.24
C PHE A 16 15.88 11.45 -5.79
N ALA A 17 15.23 11.28 -6.94
CA ALA A 17 14.33 12.25 -7.54
C ALA A 17 13.01 11.58 -7.93
N GLN A 18 11.89 12.31 -7.82
CA GLN A 18 10.56 11.77 -8.11
C GLN A 18 9.63 12.84 -8.67
N GLU A 19 8.91 12.48 -9.74
CA GLU A 19 7.79 13.24 -10.32
C GLU A 19 6.55 13.12 -9.42
N GLY A 20 6.59 13.74 -8.24
CA GLY A 20 5.65 13.51 -7.14
C GLY A 20 4.17 13.60 -7.54
N GLN A 21 3.81 14.58 -8.36
CA GLN A 21 2.43 14.77 -8.85
C GLN A 21 1.99 13.67 -9.82
N SER A 22 2.89 13.15 -10.65
CA SER A 22 2.60 12.06 -11.59
C SER A 22 2.44 10.74 -10.86
N VAL A 23 3.34 10.42 -9.92
CA VAL A 23 3.21 9.25 -9.04
C VAL A 23 1.93 9.30 -8.22
N TYR A 24 1.59 10.45 -7.63
CA TYR A 24 0.35 10.63 -6.86
C TYR A 24 -0.92 10.41 -7.71
N ARG A 25 -1.01 11.03 -8.90
CA ARG A 25 -2.17 10.89 -9.80
C ARG A 25 -2.35 9.45 -10.27
N TRP A 26 -1.26 8.78 -10.64
CA TRP A 26 -1.30 7.36 -10.99
C TRP A 26 -1.73 6.49 -9.81
N ALA A 27 -1.13 6.68 -8.64
CA ALA A 27 -1.41 5.87 -7.45
C ALA A 27 -2.89 5.95 -7.04
N THR A 28 -3.45 7.17 -7.00
CA THR A 28 -4.84 7.43 -6.62
C THR A 28 -5.90 7.08 -7.68
N THR A 29 -5.47 6.80 -8.92
CA THR A 29 -6.37 6.47 -10.05
C THR A 29 -6.31 4.98 -10.41
N GLN A 30 -5.12 4.40 -10.53
CA GLN A 30 -4.91 3.05 -11.06
C GLN A 30 -4.90 1.97 -9.98
N LEU A 31 -4.28 2.25 -8.83
CA LEU A 31 -4.10 1.22 -7.79
C LEU A 31 -5.39 0.69 -7.16
N PRO A 32 -6.49 1.45 -6.96
CA PRO A 32 -7.72 0.91 -6.36
C PRO A 32 -8.29 -0.29 -7.15
N ALA A 33 -8.28 -0.23 -8.49
CA ALA A 33 -8.73 -1.33 -9.33
C ALA A 33 -7.76 -2.53 -9.29
N ILE A 34 -6.45 -2.28 -9.19
CA ILE A 34 -5.43 -3.34 -9.09
C ILE A 34 -5.49 -4.02 -7.71
N ALA A 35 -5.75 -3.26 -6.64
CA ALA A 35 -5.96 -3.78 -5.29
C ALA A 35 -7.23 -4.63 -5.21
N ARG A 36 -8.34 -4.18 -5.83
CA ARG A 36 -9.58 -4.97 -5.90
C ARG A 36 -9.37 -6.32 -6.59
N ARG A 37 -8.58 -6.37 -7.69
CA ARG A 37 -8.18 -7.63 -8.34
C ARG A 37 -7.38 -8.57 -7.45
N ALA A 38 -6.65 -8.06 -6.45
CA ALA A 38 -5.96 -8.91 -5.48
C ALA A 38 -6.95 -9.58 -4.52
N CYS A 39 -8.00 -8.87 -4.09
CA CYS A 39 -9.10 -9.42 -3.30
C CYS A 39 -9.93 -10.45 -4.10
N GLU A 40 -10.30 -10.11 -5.34
CA GLU A 40 -11.01 -11.00 -6.26
C GLU A 40 -10.27 -12.32 -6.47
N ARG A 41 -8.94 -12.27 -6.68
CA ARG A 41 -8.09 -13.47 -6.82
C ARG A 41 -7.96 -14.28 -5.53
N ALA A 42 -8.23 -13.68 -4.37
CA ALA A 42 -8.28 -14.36 -3.08
C ALA A 42 -9.70 -14.87 -2.72
N GLY A 43 -10.71 -14.61 -3.56
CA GLY A 43 -12.10 -14.99 -3.32
C GLY A 43 -12.77 -14.21 -2.19
N LEU A 44 -12.33 -12.98 -1.92
CA LEU A 44 -12.83 -12.12 -0.84
C LEU A 44 -13.37 -10.80 -1.38
N ALA A 45 -14.49 -10.34 -0.84
CA ALA A 45 -14.93 -8.97 -1.05
C ALA A 45 -14.04 -8.03 -0.21
N PRO A 46 -13.75 -6.79 -0.65
CA PRO A 46 -13.02 -5.81 0.16
C PRO A 46 -13.63 -5.56 1.53
N GLU A 47 -14.95 -5.70 1.65
CA GLU A 47 -15.73 -5.53 2.86
C GLU A 47 -15.49 -6.67 3.88
N ASP A 48 -14.97 -7.83 3.45
CA ASP A 48 -14.59 -8.97 4.28
C ASP A 48 -13.18 -8.84 4.88
N LEU A 49 -12.40 -7.83 4.45
CA LEU A 49 -11.04 -7.61 4.97
C LEU A 49 -11.08 -7.08 6.40
N ALA A 50 -10.33 -7.71 7.29
CA ALA A 50 -10.07 -7.20 8.63
C ALA A 50 -8.93 -6.16 8.63
N GLY A 51 -8.01 -6.23 7.67
CA GLY A 51 -6.87 -5.32 7.58
C GLY A 51 -6.50 -4.90 6.15
N VAL A 52 -6.04 -3.66 6.02
CA VAL A 52 -5.47 -3.11 4.78
C VAL A 52 -4.12 -2.46 5.10
N VAL A 53 -3.03 -3.11 4.69
CA VAL A 53 -1.66 -2.65 4.88
C VAL A 53 -1.05 -2.29 3.52
N LEU A 54 -1.16 -1.01 3.18
CA LEU A 54 -0.57 -0.44 1.98
C LEU A 54 0.89 -0.04 2.22
N HIS A 55 1.68 0.11 1.16
CA HIS A 55 2.98 0.79 1.24
C HIS A 55 2.79 2.20 1.83
N GLN A 56 3.54 2.47 2.90
CA GLN A 56 3.40 3.64 3.78
C GLN A 56 4.05 4.90 3.17
N ALA A 57 3.61 5.28 1.96
CA ALA A 57 4.19 6.41 1.24
C ALA A 57 3.65 7.78 1.68
N ASN A 58 2.33 7.90 1.78
CA ASN A 58 1.64 9.15 2.15
C ASN A 58 0.16 8.86 2.48
N LEU A 59 -0.38 9.44 3.56
CA LEU A 59 -1.80 9.25 3.92
C LEU A 59 -2.77 9.67 2.80
N ARG A 60 -2.46 10.73 2.05
CA ARG A 60 -3.28 11.19 0.91
C ARG A 60 -3.30 10.22 -0.28
N ILE A 61 -2.49 9.16 -0.26
CA ILE A 61 -2.61 8.03 -1.20
C ILE A 61 -3.29 6.85 -0.51
N ILE A 62 -2.88 6.54 0.73
CA ILE A 62 -3.35 5.39 1.51
C ILE A 62 -4.87 5.46 1.74
N GLU A 63 -5.37 6.59 2.23
CA GLU A 63 -6.77 6.74 2.64
C GLU A 63 -7.72 6.72 1.43
N PRO A 64 -7.50 7.51 0.34
CA PRO A 64 -8.38 7.44 -0.83
C PRO A 64 -8.28 6.12 -1.61
N LEU A 65 -7.17 5.37 -1.47
CA LEU A 65 -7.07 4.03 -2.06
C LEU A 65 -7.92 3.03 -1.27
N ALA A 66 -7.82 3.02 0.06
CA ALA A 66 -8.64 2.17 0.92
C ALA A 66 -10.15 2.49 0.81
N GLU A 67 -10.50 3.77 0.70
CA GLU A 67 -11.87 4.22 0.44
C GLU A 67 -12.42 3.71 -0.91
N LYS A 68 -11.69 3.94 -2.02
CA LYS A 68 -12.08 3.45 -3.36
C LYS A 68 -12.06 1.93 -3.49
N LEU A 69 -11.27 1.25 -2.67
CA LEU A 69 -11.26 -0.21 -2.56
C LEU A 69 -12.56 -0.73 -1.94
N GLY A 70 -13.27 0.05 -1.12
CA GLY A 70 -14.49 -0.37 -0.43
C GLY A 70 -14.25 -1.16 0.86
N ALA A 71 -13.03 -1.12 1.42
CA ALA A 71 -12.66 -1.88 2.61
C ALA A 71 -13.19 -1.24 3.91
N VAL A 72 -14.52 -1.05 4.00
CA VAL A 72 -15.20 -0.25 5.03
C VAL A 72 -15.07 -0.78 6.45
N ASN A 73 -14.89 -2.09 6.60
CA ASN A 73 -14.72 -2.76 7.89
C ASN A 73 -13.25 -2.93 8.30
N ALA A 74 -12.30 -2.65 7.41
CA ALA A 74 -10.90 -3.01 7.59
C ALA A 74 -10.12 -1.97 8.41
N VAL A 75 -9.22 -2.46 9.26
CA VAL A 75 -8.19 -1.61 9.88
C VAL A 75 -7.16 -1.20 8.83
N VAL A 76 -7.22 0.08 8.43
CA VAL A 76 -6.25 0.69 7.52
C VAL A 76 -4.99 1.11 8.28
N ALA A 77 -3.84 0.58 7.86
CA ALA A 77 -2.53 0.91 8.43
C ALA A 77 -2.09 2.34 8.08
N ARG A 78 -1.70 3.12 9.09
CA ARG A 78 -1.31 4.55 8.98
C ARG A 78 0.12 4.84 9.47
N ASP A 79 0.95 3.82 9.63
CA ASP A 79 2.32 3.87 10.16
C ASP A 79 3.24 4.94 9.53
N VAL A 80 2.96 5.42 8.31
CA VAL A 80 3.64 6.58 7.71
C VAL A 80 3.67 7.82 8.63
N SER A 81 2.73 7.98 9.57
CA SER A 81 2.73 9.08 10.55
C SER A 81 3.79 8.93 11.65
N GLU A 82 4.31 7.73 11.88
CA GLU A 82 5.33 7.42 12.89
C GLU A 82 6.69 7.11 12.25
N SER A 83 6.70 6.19 11.28
CA SER A 83 7.92 5.65 10.67
C SER A 83 8.28 6.29 9.34
N GLY A 84 7.39 7.10 8.75
CA GLY A 84 7.58 7.69 7.43
C GLY A 84 7.58 6.67 6.29
N ASN A 85 8.06 7.07 5.11
CA ASN A 85 8.22 6.16 3.98
C ASN A 85 9.52 5.36 4.10
N THR A 86 9.36 4.08 4.46
CA THR A 86 10.45 3.12 4.67
C THR A 86 10.62 2.12 3.49
N SER A 87 10.14 2.48 2.30
CA SER A 87 10.26 1.68 1.07
C SER A 87 9.73 0.24 1.26
N ALA A 88 10.52 -0.78 0.97
CA ALA A 88 10.16 -2.19 1.11
C ALA A 88 9.82 -2.61 2.56
N ALA A 89 10.36 -1.93 3.57
CA ALA A 89 10.08 -2.24 4.97
C ALA A 89 8.71 -1.72 5.45
N SER A 90 8.05 -0.85 4.68
CA SER A 90 6.80 -0.19 5.10
C SER A 90 5.64 -1.13 5.38
N ILE A 91 5.46 -2.17 4.56
CA ILE A 91 4.37 -3.13 4.75
C ILE A 91 4.62 -4.01 5.98
N PRO A 92 5.77 -4.70 6.14
CA PRO A 92 5.99 -5.54 7.31
C PRO A 92 6.04 -4.75 8.63
N LEU A 93 6.62 -3.55 8.68
CA LEU A 93 6.63 -2.71 9.89
C LEU A 93 5.20 -2.33 10.31
N ALA A 94 4.41 -1.80 9.38
CA ALA A 94 3.04 -1.40 9.64
C ALA A 94 2.14 -2.58 10.01
N PHE A 95 2.36 -3.76 9.40
CA PHE A 95 1.61 -4.97 9.74
C PHE A 95 1.97 -5.49 11.13
N SER A 96 3.26 -5.60 11.47
CA SER A 96 3.72 -6.02 12.81
C SER A 96 3.09 -5.16 13.91
N LYS A 97 3.12 -3.83 13.74
CA LYS A 97 2.49 -2.90 14.69
C LYS A 97 0.98 -3.13 14.85
N LEU A 98 0.24 -3.42 13.79
CA LEU A 98 -1.21 -3.69 13.93
C LEU A 98 -1.50 -5.00 14.70
N VAL A 99 -0.66 -6.02 14.51
CA VAL A 99 -0.76 -7.30 15.24
C VAL A 99 -0.35 -7.11 16.72
N GLU A 100 0.77 -6.44 16.98
CA GLU A 100 1.25 -6.11 18.34
C GLU A 100 0.26 -5.24 19.13
N GLN A 101 -0.47 -4.35 18.44
CA GLN A 101 -1.54 -3.53 19.01
C GLN A 101 -2.88 -4.28 19.20
N GLY A 102 -2.97 -5.55 18.81
CA GLY A 102 -4.20 -6.34 18.87
C GLY A 102 -5.33 -5.82 17.97
N ARG A 103 -4.99 -5.07 16.91
CA ARG A 103 -5.95 -4.47 15.98
C ARG A 103 -6.34 -5.41 14.83
N ILE A 104 -5.55 -6.45 14.61
CA ILE A 104 -5.78 -7.57 13.71
C ILE A 104 -5.38 -8.83 14.48
N SER A 105 -6.15 -9.91 14.34
CA SER A 105 -5.96 -11.19 15.03
C SER A 105 -5.47 -12.29 14.09
N GLY A 106 -4.83 -13.33 14.62
CA GLY A 106 -4.41 -14.50 13.83
C GLY A 106 -5.59 -15.13 13.06
N GLY A 107 -5.37 -15.45 11.77
CA GLY A 107 -6.40 -15.94 10.84
C GLY A 107 -7.20 -14.85 10.11
N ASP A 108 -7.10 -13.58 10.51
CA ASP A 108 -7.79 -12.47 9.84
C ASP A 108 -7.33 -12.28 8.39
N PRO A 109 -8.23 -11.96 7.44
CA PRO A 109 -7.86 -11.65 6.07
C PRO A 109 -7.30 -10.22 5.95
N VAL A 110 -6.06 -10.11 5.48
CA VAL A 110 -5.34 -8.83 5.39
C VAL A 110 -4.82 -8.60 3.97
N LEU A 111 -5.21 -7.49 3.35
CA LEU A 111 -4.62 -7.05 2.08
C LEU A 111 -3.26 -6.40 2.33
N LEU A 112 -2.21 -6.99 1.75
CA LEU A 112 -0.87 -6.40 1.64
C LEU A 112 -0.69 -5.87 0.21
N PHE A 113 -0.45 -4.56 0.05
CA PHE A 113 -0.33 -3.96 -1.29
C PHE A 113 0.76 -2.89 -1.37
N GLY A 114 1.71 -3.06 -2.30
CA GLY A 114 2.85 -2.16 -2.50
C GLY A 114 2.96 -1.62 -3.92
N PHE A 115 3.55 -0.42 -4.03
CA PHE A 115 3.99 0.16 -5.29
C PHE A 115 5.31 0.91 -5.10
N GLY A 116 6.09 1.08 -6.17
CA GLY A 116 7.39 1.75 -6.16
C GLY A 116 7.85 2.17 -7.56
N GLY A 117 9.09 2.62 -7.70
CA GLY A 117 9.67 3.12 -8.97
C GLY A 117 9.69 2.13 -10.14
N ASN A 118 9.91 2.65 -11.37
CA ASN A 118 9.87 2.00 -12.71
C ASN A 118 8.53 1.99 -13.49
N LEU A 119 7.31 2.12 -12.98
CA LEU A 119 6.79 1.70 -11.69
C LEU A 119 6.73 0.18 -11.58
N SER A 120 6.68 -0.33 -10.36
CA SER A 120 6.31 -1.71 -10.04
C SER A 120 5.21 -1.72 -8.97
N TYR A 121 4.34 -2.72 -8.97
CA TYR A 121 3.33 -2.92 -7.94
C TYR A 121 3.09 -4.42 -7.69
N ALA A 122 2.65 -4.75 -6.48
CA ALA A 122 2.29 -6.12 -6.09
C ALA A 122 1.20 -6.07 -5.01
N GLY A 123 0.29 -7.04 -5.04
CA GLY A 123 -0.81 -7.15 -4.08
C GLY A 123 -1.15 -8.61 -3.80
N GLN A 124 -1.43 -8.93 -2.54
CA GLN A 124 -1.88 -10.23 -2.09
C GLN A 124 -2.78 -10.07 -0.86
N VAL A 125 -3.78 -10.94 -0.69
CA VAL A 125 -4.45 -11.11 0.59
C VAL A 125 -3.80 -12.29 1.31
N VAL A 126 -3.41 -12.08 2.55
CA VAL A 126 -2.85 -13.11 3.44
C VAL A 126 -3.82 -13.39 4.59
N ARG A 127 -3.64 -14.53 5.25
CA ARG A 127 -4.16 -14.73 6.60
C ARG A 127 -3.11 -14.19 7.57
N CYS A 128 -3.55 -13.43 8.58
CA CYS A 128 -2.66 -13.02 9.66
C CYS A 128 -2.05 -14.27 10.32
N PRO A 129 -0.72 -14.30 10.56
CA PRO A 129 -0.08 -15.40 11.27
C PRO A 129 -0.57 -15.51 12.73
#